data_AF-A0A653CMQ7-F1
#
_entry.id   AF-A0A653CMQ7-F1
#
_cell.length_a   1.000
_cell.length_b   1.000
_cell.length_c   1.000
_cell.angle_alpha   90.00
_cell.angle_beta   90.00
_cell.angle_gamma   90.00
#
_symmetry.space_group_name_H-M   'P 1'
#
loop_
_entity.id
_entity.type
_entity.pdbx_description
1 polymer ?
#
loop_
_entity_poly.entity_id
_entity_poly.type
_entity_poly.pdbx_seq_one_letter_code
_entity_poly.pdbx_strand_id
1 'polypeptide(L)'
;GLSCDANSVSSLDARPHIKTLKAEGVTAISACTAPSLDRVRSGTTHLKNVTAQAVSHGQSVLDKLEACSKKSGLAVIACYRNIIITDVKPVKLALMDAIRIHKEKCADVAALRNDVNKCVDMTVEKYRGLMEVELDKVLRKM
;
A
#
# COMPACT_ATOMS: atom_id res chain seq x y z
N GLY A 1 -51.75 -32.47 42.08
CA GLY A 1 -51.69 -31.04 41.73
C GLY A 1 -50.66 -30.89 40.65
N LEU A 2 -51.07 -30.36 39.50
CA LEU A 2 -50.27 -30.31 38.28
C LEU A 2 -48.94 -29.55 38.49
N SER A 3 -47.89 -30.14 37.91
CA SER A 3 -46.59 -29.55 37.63
C SER A 3 -46.78 -28.25 36.85
N CYS A 4 -46.31 -27.13 37.40
CA CYS A 4 -46.12 -25.91 36.62
C CYS A 4 -44.81 -26.07 35.86
N ASP A 5 -44.93 -26.53 34.63
CA ASP A 5 -43.85 -26.66 33.68
C ASP A 5 -43.05 -25.36 33.55
N ALA A 6 -41.74 -25.51 33.64
CA ALA A 6 -40.78 -24.47 33.40
C ALA A 6 -40.84 -24.05 31.91
N ASN A 7 -41.61 -23.01 31.61
CA ASN A 7 -41.42 -22.26 30.37
C ASN A 7 -40.18 -21.38 30.51
N SER A 8 -38.99 -22.00 30.42
CA SER A 8 -37.77 -21.27 30.09
C SER A 8 -37.80 -20.95 28.60
N VAL A 9 -38.53 -19.89 28.24
CA VAL A 9 -38.27 -19.20 26.98
C VAL A 9 -36.87 -18.61 27.13
N SER A 10 -35.87 -19.41 26.76
CA SER A 10 -34.50 -18.95 26.62
C SER A 10 -34.54 -17.83 25.59
N SER A 11 -34.31 -16.60 26.06
CA SER A 11 -34.15 -15.44 25.20
C SER A 11 -32.97 -15.72 24.28
N LEU A 12 -33.25 -16.18 23.07
CA LEU A 12 -32.29 -16.30 21.98
C LEU A 12 -31.84 -14.89 21.61
N ASP A 13 -30.91 -14.34 22.38
CA ASP A 13 -30.29 -13.07 22.06
C ASP A 13 -29.20 -13.33 21.00
N ALA A 14 -29.46 -12.96 19.74
CA ALA A 14 -28.45 -13.02 18.68
C ALA A 14 -27.34 -11.97 18.86
N ARG A 15 -27.52 -10.96 19.74
CA ARG A 15 -26.56 -9.85 19.90
C ARG A 15 -25.13 -10.30 20.21
N PRO A 16 -24.87 -11.27 21.12
CA PRO A 16 -23.51 -11.73 21.39
C PRO A 16 -22.85 -12.36 20.16
N HIS A 17 -23.59 -13.18 19.40
CA HIS A 17 -23.09 -13.85 18.20
C HIS A 17 -22.83 -12.85 17.07
N ILE A 18 -23.74 -11.91 16.83
CA ILE A 18 -23.56 -10.82 15.86
C ILE A 18 -22.34 -9.96 16.24
N LYS A 19 -22.12 -9.68 17.53
CA LYS A 19 -20.94 -8.92 17.99
C LYS A 19 -19.64 -9.68 17.69
N THR A 20 -19.62 -10.99 17.88
CA THR A 20 -18.47 -11.85 17.53
C THR A 20 -18.22 -11.84 16.02
N LEU A 21 -19.25 -12.07 15.21
CA LEU A 21 -19.14 -12.03 13.74
C LEU A 21 -18.62 -10.68 13.24
N LYS A 22 -19.05 -9.57 13.84
CA LYS A 22 -18.52 -8.24 13.53
C LYS A 22 -17.02 -8.15 13.83
N ALA A 23 -16.58 -8.62 15.01
CA ALA A 23 -15.16 -8.57 15.39
C ALA A 23 -14.30 -9.43 14.45
N GLU A 24 -14.76 -10.64 14.13
CA GLU A 24 -14.11 -11.52 13.17
C GLU A 24 -14.04 -10.90 11.77
N GLY A 25 -15.11 -10.25 11.31
CA GLY A 25 -15.13 -9.54 10.03
C GLY A 25 -14.11 -8.42 9.95
N VAL A 26 -13.95 -7.63 11.03
CA VAL A 26 -12.92 -6.59 11.12
C VAL A 26 -11.51 -7.19 11.08
N THR A 27 -11.28 -8.30 11.80
CA THR A 27 -9.99 -9.01 11.77
C THR A 27 -9.71 -9.58 10.37
N ALA A 28 -10.72 -10.13 9.69
CA ALA A 28 -10.58 -10.67 8.34
C ALA A 28 -10.24 -9.57 7.30
N ILE A 29 -10.89 -8.41 7.39
CA ILE A 29 -10.55 -7.24 6.55
C ILE A 29 -9.09 -6.81 6.81
N SER A 30 -8.68 -6.73 8.08
CA SER A 30 -7.31 -6.35 8.44
C SER A 30 -6.29 -7.36 7.89
N ALA A 31 -6.57 -8.65 8.04
CA ALA A 31 -5.71 -9.73 7.57
C ALA A 31 -5.55 -9.72 6.04
N CYS A 32 -6.62 -9.46 5.30
CA CYS A 32 -6.53 -9.51 3.83
C CYS A 32 -5.99 -8.23 3.20
N THR A 33 -6.07 -7.09 3.88
CA THR A 33 -5.51 -5.81 3.41
C THR A 33 -4.04 -5.64 3.76
N ALA A 34 -3.54 -6.33 4.80
CA ALA A 34 -2.15 -6.24 5.26
C ALA A 34 -1.10 -6.49 4.15
N PRO A 35 -1.20 -7.54 3.32
CA PRO A 35 -0.20 -7.79 2.26
C PRO A 35 -0.11 -6.65 1.25
N SER A 36 -1.26 -6.06 0.87
CA SER A 36 -1.31 -4.92 -0.04
C SER A 36 -0.69 -3.68 0.60
N LEU A 37 -0.92 -3.44 1.89
CA LEU A 37 -0.32 -2.33 2.63
C LEU A 37 1.21 -2.47 2.69
N ASP A 38 1.73 -3.68 2.93
CA ASP A 38 3.17 -3.94 2.97
C ASP A 38 3.82 -3.76 1.59
N ARG A 39 3.11 -4.14 0.51
CA ARG A 39 3.55 -3.87 -0.86
C ARG A 39 3.60 -2.37 -1.17
N VAL A 40 2.61 -1.59 -0.73
CA VAL A 40 2.64 -0.12 -0.88
C VAL A 40 3.82 0.49 -0.12
N ARG A 41 4.03 0.08 1.14
CA ARG A 41 5.12 0.59 1.97
C ARG A 41 6.49 0.27 1.37
N SER A 42 6.74 -0.99 1.04
CA SER A 42 8.01 -1.41 0.43
C SER A 42 8.26 -0.73 -0.92
N GLY A 43 7.23 -0.63 -1.76
CA GLY A 43 7.29 0.09 -3.04
C GLY A 43 7.62 1.57 -2.88
N THR A 44 7.00 2.24 -1.91
CA THR A 44 7.24 3.66 -1.60
C THR A 44 8.67 3.87 -1.11
N THR A 45 9.16 3.02 -0.20
CA THR A 45 10.54 3.08 0.29
C THR A 45 11.55 2.88 -0.85
N HIS A 46 11.31 1.91 -1.74
CA HIS A 46 12.18 1.69 -2.89
C HIS A 46 12.20 2.90 -3.83
N LEU A 47 11.03 3.46 -4.16
CA LEU A 47 10.92 4.66 -4.99
C LEU A 47 11.67 5.85 -4.37
N LYS A 48 11.52 6.07 -3.06
CA LYS A 48 12.22 7.13 -2.33
C LYS A 48 13.74 6.97 -2.45
N ASN A 49 14.25 5.75 -2.26
CA ASN A 49 15.69 5.48 -2.30
C ASN A 49 16.27 5.72 -3.70
N VAL A 50 15.63 5.20 -4.74
CA VAL A 50 16.10 5.37 -6.12
C VAL A 50 16.03 6.84 -6.55
N THR A 51 14.97 7.55 -6.17
CA THR A 51 14.84 8.98 -6.45
C THR A 51 15.92 9.78 -5.74
N ALA A 52 16.15 9.52 -4.45
CA ALA A 52 17.19 10.19 -3.68
C ALA A 52 18.59 9.97 -4.27
N GLN A 53 18.88 8.75 -4.71
CA GLN A 53 20.15 8.42 -5.37
C GLN A 53 20.31 9.17 -6.71
N ALA A 54 19.26 9.18 -7.55
CA ALA A 54 19.29 9.90 -8.82
C ALA A 54 19.48 11.42 -8.64
N VAL A 55 18.81 12.02 -7.66
CA VAL A 55 18.98 13.42 -7.29
C VAL A 55 20.40 13.69 -6.78
N SER A 56 20.94 12.83 -5.91
CA SER A 56 22.31 12.97 -5.41
C SER A 56 23.34 12.90 -6.54
N HIS A 57 23.19 12.00 -7.50
CA HIS A 57 24.05 11.95 -8.68
C HIS A 57 23.94 13.22 -9.53
N GLY A 58 22.71 13.72 -9.74
CA GLY A 58 22.47 14.98 -10.45
C GLY A 58 23.16 16.16 -9.76
N GLN A 59 23.02 16.27 -8.44
CA GLN A 59 23.66 17.32 -7.65
C GLN A 59 25.18 17.26 -7.77
N SER A 60 25.78 16.05 -7.66
CA SER A 60 27.22 15.89 -7.81
C SER A 60 27.75 16.40 -9.15
N VAL A 61 26.98 16.22 -10.24
CA VAL A 61 27.35 16.77 -11.55
C VAL A 61 27.27 18.29 -11.57
N LEU A 62 26.21 18.88 -10.99
CA LEU A 62 26.09 20.33 -10.89
C LEU A 62 27.25 20.94 -10.08
N ASP A 63 27.62 20.31 -8.97
CA ASP A 63 28.75 20.75 -8.14
C ASP A 63 30.07 20.70 -8.92
N LYS A 64 30.29 19.65 -9.71
CA LYS A 64 31.47 19.54 -10.60
C LYS A 64 31.45 20.61 -11.69
N LEU A 65 30.29 20.91 -12.28
CA LEU A 65 30.14 21.96 -13.30
C LEU A 65 30.44 23.35 -12.70
N GLU A 66 29.99 23.62 -11.49
CA GLU A 66 30.31 24.84 -10.74
C GLU A 66 31.80 24.92 -10.42
N ALA A 67 32.43 23.81 -10.01
CA ALA A 67 33.87 23.76 -9.79
C ALA A 67 34.66 24.01 -11.09
N CYS A 68 34.18 23.52 -12.24
CA CYS A 68 34.79 23.84 -13.53
C CYS A 68 34.68 25.31 -13.88
N SER A 69 33.55 25.98 -13.58
CA SER A 69 33.34 27.40 -13.95
C SER A 69 34.32 28.35 -13.29
N LYS A 70 34.94 27.93 -12.18
CA LYS A 70 35.95 28.68 -11.43
C LYS A 70 37.36 28.57 -12.04
N LYS A 71 37.56 27.71 -13.06
CA LYS A 71 38.84 27.57 -13.77
C LYS A 71 38.99 28.67 -14.85
N SER A 72 40.21 28.97 -15.25
CA SER A 72 40.53 29.99 -16.26
C SER A 72 41.05 29.39 -17.57
N GLY A 73 40.83 30.12 -18.67
CA GLY A 73 41.33 29.75 -20.00
C GLY A 73 40.84 28.39 -20.51
N LEU A 74 41.69 27.69 -21.24
CA LEU A 74 41.37 26.40 -21.87
C LEU A 74 41.07 25.29 -20.84
N ALA A 75 41.50 25.44 -19.59
CA ALA A 75 41.23 24.47 -18.53
C ALA A 75 39.73 24.39 -18.18
N VAL A 76 38.98 25.48 -18.35
CA VAL A 76 37.51 25.47 -18.18
C VAL A 76 36.86 24.52 -19.20
N ILE A 77 37.27 24.62 -20.46
CA ILE A 77 36.70 23.86 -21.58
C ILE A 77 37.01 22.37 -21.41
N ALA A 78 38.26 22.04 -21.09
CA ALA A 78 38.67 20.66 -20.85
C ALA A 78 37.90 20.03 -19.68
N CYS A 79 37.69 20.79 -18.60
CA CYS A 79 36.94 20.34 -17.43
C CYS A 79 35.48 20.02 -17.76
N TYR A 80 34.77 20.91 -18.45
CA TYR A 80 33.39 20.66 -18.89
C TYR A 80 33.28 19.47 -19.82
N ARG A 81 34.19 19.37 -20.80
CA ARG A 81 34.19 18.25 -21.75
C ARG A 81 34.36 16.92 -21.01
N ASN A 82 35.21 16.88 -19.99
CA ASN A 82 35.38 15.68 -19.18
C ASN A 82 34.07 15.29 -18.49
N ILE A 83 33.43 16.21 -17.75
CA ILE A 83 32.16 15.96 -17.05
C ILE A 83 31.07 15.47 -18.00
N ILE A 84 30.96 16.08 -19.18
CA ILE A 84 29.96 15.68 -20.18
C ILE A 84 30.18 14.22 -20.62
N ILE A 85 31.44 13.83 -20.83
CA ILE A 85 31.80 12.47 -21.25
C ILE A 85 31.59 11.47 -20.10
N THR A 86 32.02 11.81 -18.89
CA THR A 86 32.10 10.86 -17.77
C THR A 86 30.82 10.77 -16.96
N ASP A 87 30.10 11.87 -16.78
CA ASP A 87 29.07 11.95 -15.73
C ASP A 87 27.64 12.14 -16.27
N VAL A 88 27.46 12.81 -17.42
CA VAL A 88 26.11 13.10 -17.95
C VAL A 88 25.36 11.81 -18.31
N LYS A 89 26.02 10.83 -18.92
CA LYS A 89 25.38 9.56 -19.29
C LYS A 89 24.94 8.76 -18.05
N PRO A 90 25.78 8.54 -17.03
CA PRO A 90 25.36 7.93 -15.77
C PRO A 90 24.16 8.62 -15.09
N VAL A 91 24.17 9.96 -14.99
CA VAL A 91 23.06 10.72 -14.39
C VAL A 91 21.77 10.53 -15.17
N LYS A 92 21.83 10.60 -16.50
CA LYS A 92 20.66 10.36 -17.36
C LYS A 92 20.07 8.97 -17.10
N LEU A 93 20.91 7.94 -17.02
CA LEU A 93 20.45 6.57 -16.75
C LEU A 93 19.78 6.45 -15.37
N ALA A 94 20.38 7.04 -14.34
CA ALA A 94 19.80 7.03 -13.00
C ALA A 94 18.44 7.74 -12.94
N LEU A 95 18.30 8.90 -13.59
CA LEU A 95 17.04 9.64 -13.66
C LEU A 95 15.97 8.87 -14.46
N MET A 96 16.36 8.26 -15.58
CA MET A 96 15.44 7.44 -16.37
C MET A 96 14.95 6.22 -15.60
N ASP A 97 15.81 5.57 -14.82
CA ASP A 97 15.43 4.43 -13.98
C ASP A 97 14.49 4.85 -12.84
N ALA A 98 14.76 5.99 -12.20
CA ALA A 98 13.85 6.56 -11.20
C ALA A 98 12.45 6.85 -11.77
N ILE A 99 12.38 7.42 -12.98
CA ILE A 99 11.12 7.68 -13.68
C ILE A 99 10.40 6.37 -14.04
N ARG A 100 11.13 5.37 -14.52
CA ARG A 100 10.57 4.04 -14.84
C ARG A 100 9.96 3.40 -13.60
N ILE A 101 10.69 3.37 -12.49
CA ILE A 101 10.24 2.80 -11.22
C ILE A 101 9.03 3.57 -10.68
N HIS A 102 9.02 4.90 -10.78
CA HIS A 102 7.85 5.69 -10.41
C HIS A 102 6.59 5.26 -11.18
N LYS A 103 6.69 5.11 -12.50
CA LYS A 103 5.58 4.67 -13.35
C LYS A 103 5.09 3.28 -12.98
N GLU A 104 6.02 2.34 -12.77
CA GLU A 104 5.71 0.97 -12.35
C GLU A 104 4.99 0.95 -11.00
N LYS A 105 5.49 1.71 -10.02
CA LYS A 105 4.87 1.77 -8.70
C LYS A 105 3.49 2.44 -8.70
N CYS A 106 3.26 3.44 -9.55
CA CYS A 106 1.92 3.98 -9.75
C CYS A 106 0.94 2.93 -10.31
N ALA A 107 1.37 2.13 -11.29
CA ALA A 107 0.54 1.06 -11.85
C ALA A 107 0.28 -0.05 -10.80
N ASP A 108 1.30 -0.44 -10.04
CA ASP A 108 1.19 -1.41 -8.94
C ASP A 108 0.15 -0.96 -7.90
N VAL A 109 0.14 0.32 -7.51
CA VAL A 109 -0.82 0.86 -6.54
C VAL A 109 -2.25 0.79 -7.06
N ALA A 110 -2.47 1.05 -8.35
CA ALA A 110 -3.80 0.94 -8.96
C ALA A 110 -4.30 -0.52 -8.93
N ALA A 111 -3.43 -1.48 -9.24
CA ALA A 111 -3.76 -2.91 -9.13
C ALA A 111 -4.07 -3.32 -7.68
N LEU A 112 -3.22 -2.91 -6.73
CA LEU A 112 -3.41 -3.19 -5.30
C LEU A 112 -4.72 -2.63 -4.75
N ARG A 113 -5.14 -1.45 -5.22
CA ARG A 113 -6.43 -0.87 -4.83
C ARG A 113 -7.60 -1.77 -5.24
N ASN A 114 -7.56 -2.33 -6.45
CA ASN A 114 -8.60 -3.24 -6.93
C ASN A 114 -8.63 -4.54 -6.11
N ASP A 115 -7.46 -5.10 -5.78
CA ASP A 115 -7.35 -6.29 -4.94
C ASP A 115 -7.90 -6.05 -3.53
N VAL A 116 -7.59 -4.88 -2.93
CA VAL A 116 -8.12 -4.47 -1.63
C VAL A 116 -9.64 -4.31 -1.67
N ASN A 117 -10.17 -3.59 -2.66
CA ASN A 117 -11.61 -3.43 -2.81
C ASN A 117 -12.32 -4.79 -2.93
N LYS A 118 -11.80 -5.66 -3.79
CA LYS A 118 -12.36 -7.01 -3.95
C LYS A 118 -12.32 -7.80 -2.65
N CYS A 119 -11.23 -7.71 -1.88
CA CYS A 119 -11.19 -8.39 -0.59
C CYS A 119 -12.23 -7.83 0.38
N VAL A 120 -12.32 -6.51 0.49
CA VAL A 120 -13.28 -5.84 1.39
C VAL A 120 -14.69 -6.26 1.01
N ASP A 121 -15.05 -6.18 -0.26
CA ASP A 121 -16.37 -6.56 -0.76
C ASP A 121 -16.70 -8.02 -0.43
N MET A 122 -15.79 -8.95 -0.73
CA MET A 122 -15.98 -10.38 -0.43
C MET A 122 -16.10 -10.65 1.08
N THR A 123 -15.33 -9.95 1.90
CA THR A 123 -15.37 -10.12 3.35
C THR A 123 -16.64 -9.54 3.95
N VAL A 124 -17.05 -8.34 3.52
CA VAL A 124 -18.29 -7.70 3.94
C VAL A 124 -19.49 -8.57 3.56
N GLU A 125 -19.56 -9.03 2.31
CA GLU A 125 -20.64 -9.93 1.86
C GLU A 125 -20.70 -11.22 2.68
N LYS A 126 -19.55 -11.86 2.93
CA LYS A 126 -19.49 -13.07 3.76
C LYS A 126 -20.04 -12.82 5.16
N TYR A 127 -19.56 -11.81 5.86
CA TYR A 127 -19.96 -11.56 7.25
C TYR A 127 -21.37 -10.98 7.35
N ARG A 128 -21.85 -10.23 6.34
CA ARG A 128 -23.25 -9.83 6.24
C ARG A 128 -24.16 -11.06 6.15
N GLY A 129 -23.88 -11.98 5.24
CA GLY A 129 -24.65 -13.23 5.11
C GLY A 129 -24.66 -14.07 6.38
N LEU A 130 -23.53 -14.17 7.09
CA LEU A 130 -23.47 -14.86 8.39
C LEU A 130 -24.35 -14.18 9.45
N MET A 131 -24.35 -12.85 9.52
CA MET A 131 -25.19 -12.10 10.46
C MET A 131 -26.68 -12.21 10.11
N GLU A 132 -27.03 -12.18 8.82
CA GLU A 132 -28.41 -12.39 8.34
C GLU A 132 -28.93 -13.78 8.76
N VAL A 133 -28.11 -14.83 8.61
CA VAL A 133 -28.46 -16.19 9.05
C VAL A 133 -28.69 -16.26 10.57
N GLU A 134 -27.86 -15.59 11.38
CA GLU A 134 -28.05 -15.55 12.83
C GLU A 134 -29.33 -14.80 13.23
N LEU A 135 -29.67 -13.73 12.51
CA LEU A 135 -30.93 -13.00 12.73
C LEU A 135 -32.15 -13.83 12.34
N ASP A 136 -32.11 -14.49 11.18
CA ASP A 136 -33.17 -15.38 10.68
C ASP A 136 -33.47 -16.52 11.66
N LYS A 137 -32.43 -17.09 12.29
CA LYS A 137 -32.60 -18.15 13.31
C LYS A 137 -33.39 -17.69 14.53
N VAL A 138 -33.26 -16.41 14.92
CA VAL A 138 -34.05 -15.83 16.00
C VAL A 138 -35.48 -15.60 15.53
N LEU A 139 -35.65 -15.00 14.35
CA LEU A 139 -36.96 -14.66 13.79
C LEU A 139 -37.85 -15.89 13.53
N ARG A 140 -37.27 -17.02 13.09
CA ARG A 140 -38.02 -18.28 12.84
C ARG A 140 -38.38 -19.07 14.11
N LYS A 141 -37.82 -18.69 15.27
CA LYS A 141 -38.07 -19.33 16.56
C LYS A 141 -38.97 -18.49 17.49
N MET A 142 -39.36 -17.30 17.05
CA MET A 142 -40.41 -16.46 17.63
C MET A 142 -41.76 -16.81 17.00
#